data_AF-E2S094-F1
#
_entry.id   AF-E2S094-F1
#
_cell.length_a   1.000
_cell.length_b   1.000
_cell.length_c   1.000
_cell.angle_alpha   90.00
_cell.angle_beta   90.00
_cell.angle_gamma   90.00
#
_symmetry.space_group_name_H-M   'P 1'
#
loop_
_entity.id
_entity.type
_entity.pdbx_description
1 polymer ?
#
loop_
_entity_poly.entity_id
_entity_poly.type
_entity_poly.pdbx_seq_one_letter_code
_entity_poly.pdbx_strand_id
1 'polypeptide(L)' 'AYGEGNERRLTGKHETADINTFLWGVANRGASIRVGRDTEKAGKGYFEDRRPASNMDPYVVTSMIANTTILWKP' A
#
# COMPACT_ATOMS: atom_id res chain seq x y z
N ALA A 1 8.97 9.79 -1.38
CA ALA A 1 9.22 8.47 -1.99
C ALA A 1 8.02 7.98 -2.82
N TYR A 2 6.80 7.98 -2.27
CA TYR A 2 5.61 7.41 -2.93
C TYR A 2 4.91 8.35 -3.94
N GLY A 3 5.68 9.23 -4.58
CA GLY A 3 5.18 10.29 -5.47
C GLY A 3 4.87 11.60 -4.75
N GLU A 4 5.12 12.72 -5.44
CA GLU A 4 4.85 14.08 -4.97
C GLU A 4 3.36 14.44 -5.14
N GLY A 5 2.79 15.22 -4.22
CA GLY A 5 1.39 15.64 -4.30
C GLY A 5 0.38 14.60 -3.80
N ASN A 6 0.86 13.52 -3.20
CA ASN A 6 0.06 12.38 -2.78
C ASN A 6 -0.93 12.74 -1.64
N GLU A 7 -0.67 13.82 -0.89
CA GLU A 7 -1.56 14.38 0.13
C GLU A 7 -2.92 14.84 -0.45
N ARG A 8 -2.97 15.21 -1.73
CA ARG A 8 -4.22 15.56 -2.41
C ARG A 8 -5.06 14.32 -2.75
N ARG A 9 -4.43 13.15 -2.82
CA ARG A 9 -5.06 11.88 -3.21
C ARG A 9 -5.44 11.05 -1.97
N LEU A 10 -4.50 10.85 -1.05
CA LEU A 10 -4.66 10.03 0.16
C LEU A 10 -5.45 10.77 1.24
N THR A 11 -6.76 10.86 1.04
CA THR A 11 -7.67 11.67 1.86
C THR A 11 -8.63 10.83 2.71
N GLY A 12 -8.54 9.50 2.64
CA GLY A 12 -9.51 8.58 3.24
C GLY A 12 -10.82 8.45 2.45
N LYS A 13 -10.96 9.18 1.34
CA LYS A 13 -12.12 9.13 0.43
C LYS A 13 -11.73 8.48 -0.90
N HIS A 14 -12.72 8.13 -1.71
CA HIS A 14 -12.51 7.65 -3.09
C HIS A 14 -11.59 6.42 -3.21
N GLU A 15 -11.83 5.39 -2.38
CA GLU A 15 -11.02 4.16 -2.38
C GLU A 15 -9.53 4.38 -2.07
N THR A 16 -9.25 5.37 -1.21
CA THR A 16 -7.92 5.64 -0.65
C THR A 16 -7.98 5.71 0.87
N ALA A 17 -6.86 5.46 1.54
CA ALA A 17 -6.68 5.74 2.96
C ALA A 17 -6.21 7.18 3.19
N ASP A 18 -6.40 7.71 4.40
CA ASP A 18 -5.82 8.98 4.84
C ASP A 18 -4.28 8.87 4.92
N ILE A 19 -3.57 9.92 4.50
CA ILE A 19 -2.10 9.91 4.43
C ILE A 19 -1.40 9.73 5.79
N ASN A 20 -2.07 10.13 6.88
CA ASN A 20 -1.50 10.09 8.23
C ASN A 20 -1.86 8.80 8.99
N THR A 21 -2.73 7.96 8.41
CA THR A 21 -3.24 6.77 9.07
C THR A 21 -2.84 5.52 8.29
N PHE A 22 -2.20 4.57 8.96
CA PHE A 22 -1.93 3.26 8.38
C PHE A 22 -3.06 2.29 8.71
N LEU A 23 -3.68 1.71 7.67
CA LEU A 23 -4.73 0.70 7.80
C LEU A 23 -4.50 -0.44 6.82
N TRP A 24 -4.87 -1.66 7.22
CA TRP A 24 -4.94 -2.80 6.30
C TRP A 24 -6.24 -3.58 6.50
N GLY A 25 -6.68 -4.30 5.47
CA GLY A 25 -7.87 -5.15 5.60
C GLY A 25 -8.13 -6.05 4.41
N VAL A 26 -8.98 -7.05 4.64
CA VAL A 26 -9.42 -8.00 3.61
C VAL A 26 -10.54 -7.39 2.79
N ALA A 27 -10.39 -7.41 1.47
CA ALA A 27 -11.29 -6.80 0.49
C ALA A 27 -11.56 -5.30 0.70
N ASN A 28 -10.82 -4.62 1.58
CA ASN A 28 -11.02 -3.22 1.89
C ASN A 28 -10.21 -2.33 0.94
N ARG A 29 -10.89 -1.66 -0.01
CA ARG A 29 -10.25 -0.73 -0.95
C ARG A 29 -9.90 0.63 -0.32
N GLY A 30 -10.50 0.99 0.81
CA GLY A 30 -10.18 2.22 1.56
C GLY A 30 -8.99 2.06 2.52
N ALA A 31 -8.39 0.88 2.60
CA ALA A 31 -7.20 0.63 3.41
C ALA A 31 -5.92 1.03 2.67
N SER A 32 -4.85 1.28 3.42
CA SER A 32 -3.52 1.55 2.87
C SER A 32 -2.94 0.30 2.20
N ILE A 33 -3.10 -0.85 2.84
CA ILE A 33 -2.76 -2.18 2.30
C ILE A 33 -4.02 -3.04 2.19
N ARG A 34 -4.22 -3.69 1.04
CA ARG A 34 -5.35 -4.59 0.83
C ARG A 34 -4.88 -6.04 0.61
N VAL A 35 -5.60 -6.97 1.24
CA VAL A 35 -5.49 -8.41 0.93
C VAL A 35 -6.78 -8.86 0.23
N GLY A 36 -6.66 -9.58 -0.88
CA GLY A 36 -7.82 -10.10 -1.61
C GLY A 36 -8.52 -11.24 -0.84
N ARG A 37 -9.84 -11.41 -1.04
CA ARG A 37 -10.58 -12.54 -0.42
C ARG A 37 -9.99 -13.90 -0.82
N ASP A 38 -9.53 -14.03 -2.06
CA ASP A 38 -8.95 -15.28 -2.53
C ASP A 38 -7.60 -15.57 -1.86
N THR A 39 -6.75 -14.56 -1.69
CA THR A 39 -5.48 -14.68 -0.93
C THR A 39 -5.75 -15.08 0.52
N GLU A 40 -6.71 -14.40 1.19
CA GLU A 40 -7.11 -14.74 2.56
C GLU A 40 -7.61 -16.18 2.64
N LYS A 41 -8.58 -16.54 1.80
CA LYS A 41 -9.18 -17.88 1.76
C LYS A 41 -8.15 -18.98 1.47
N ALA A 42 -7.18 -18.71 0.61
CA ALA A 42 -6.15 -19.68 0.24
C ALA A 42 -5.02 -19.80 1.28
N GLY A 43 -4.91 -18.87 2.24
CA GLY A 43 -3.80 -18.81 3.19
C GLY A 43 -2.43 -18.51 2.54
N LYS A 44 -2.42 -18.11 1.26
CA LYS A 44 -1.21 -17.79 0.47
C LYS A 44 -1.57 -16.86 -0.69
N GLY A 45 -0.62 -16.04 -1.12
CA GLY A 45 -0.81 -15.13 -2.25
C GLY A 45 -0.04 -13.83 -2.07
N TYR A 46 -0.70 -12.71 -2.33
CA TYR A 46 -0.11 -11.37 -2.29
C TYR A 46 -0.99 -10.35 -1.58
N PHE A 47 -0.37 -9.24 -1.16
CA PHE A 47 -1.05 -8.02 -0.72
C PHE A 47 -0.83 -6.89 -1.73
N GLU A 48 -1.67 -5.87 -1.67
CA GLU A 48 -1.66 -4.70 -2.56
C GLU A 48 -1.35 -3.45 -1.73
N ASP A 49 -0.20 -2.81 -1.96
CA ASP A 49 0.09 -1.48 -1.41
C ASP A 49 -0.55 -0.40 -2.29
N ARG A 50 -1.57 0.28 -1.75
CA ARG A 50 -2.39 1.28 -2.47
C ARG A 50 -1.93 2.72 -2.23
N ARG A 51 -0.86 2.89 -1.44
CA ARG A 51 -0.29 4.19 -1.06
C ARG A 51 0.52 4.89 -2.17
N PRO A 52 1.16 4.19 -3.13
CA PRO A 52 1.90 4.89 -4.17
C PRO A 52 1.00 5.72 -5.10
N ALA A 53 1.43 6.93 -5.44
CA ALA A 53 0.77 7.78 -6.43
C ALA A 53 1.13 7.37 -7.85
N SER A 54 0.37 7.87 -8.84
CA SER A 54 0.61 7.59 -10.27
C SER A 54 1.95 8.11 -10.79
N ASN A 55 2.56 9.09 -10.10
CA ASN A 55 3.89 9.65 -10.39
C ASN A 55 4.99 9.07 -9.49
N MET A 56 4.76 7.93 -8.84
CA MET A 56 5.81 7.22 -8.10
C MET A 56 6.96 6.83 -9.04
N ASP A 57 8.20 6.87 -8.53
CA ASP A 57 9.31 6.21 -9.20
C ASP A 57 9.24 4.69 -8.90
N PRO A 58 9.07 3.83 -9.91
CA PRO A 58 8.93 2.39 -9.69
C PRO A 58 10.20 1.76 -9.11
N TYR A 59 11.39 2.26 -9.45
CA TYR A 59 12.65 1.73 -8.91
C TYR A 59 12.77 2.03 -7.42
N VAL A 60 12.40 3.24 -7.02
CA VAL A 60 12.45 3.66 -5.62
C VAL A 60 11.43 2.89 -4.79
N VAL A 61 10.17 2.82 -5.23
CA VAL A 61 9.13 2.21 -4.39
C VAL A 61 9.28 0.69 -4.29
N THR A 62 9.61 -0.01 -5.38
CA THR A 62 9.77 -1.46 -5.35
C THR A 62 10.97 -1.89 -4.49
N SER A 63 12.12 -1.20 -4.63
CA SER A 63 13.29 -1.46 -3.79
C SER A 63 13.02 -1.16 -2.32
N MET A 64 12.29 -0.09 -2.01
CA MET A 64 11.90 0.25 -0.63
C MET A 64 10.99 -0.81 -0.01
N ILE A 65 9.99 -1.32 -0.74
CA ILE A 65 9.13 -2.42 -0.26
C ILE A 65 9.98 -3.64 0.08
N ALA A 66 10.85 -4.08 -0.84
CA ALA A 66 11.72 -5.23 -0.60
C ALA A 66 12.67 -5.00 0.59
N ASN A 67 13.29 -3.82 0.68
CA ASN A 67 14.19 -3.49 1.77
C ASN A 67 13.48 -3.56 3.14
N THR A 68 12.32 -2.93 3.28
CA THR A 68 11.55 -2.93 4.53
C THR A 68 11.03 -4.32 4.91
N THR A 69 10.72 -5.17 3.94
CA THR A 69 10.08 -6.48 4.19
C THR A 69 11.05 -7.65 4.28
N ILE A 70 12.26 -7.54 3.73
CA ILE A 70 13.23 -8.65 3.65
C ILE A 70 14.51 -8.34 4.42
N LEU A 71 15.04 -7.12 4.30
CA LEU A 71 16.40 -6.80 4.74
C LEU A 71 16.43 -6.06 6.08
N TRP A 72 15.50 -5.14 6.30
CA TRP A 72 15.46 -4.31 7.49
C TRP A 72 15.14 -5.12 8.74
N LYS A 73 15.81 -4.78 9.85
CA LYS A 73 15.54 -5.31 11.19
C LYS A 73 15.30 -4.15 12.16
N PRO A 74 14.29 -4.27 13.04
CA PRO A 74 14.00 -3.27 14.07
C PRO A 74 15.09 -3.14 15.12
#